data_AF-A0A935TB02-F1
#
_entry.id   AF-A0A935TB02-F1
#
_cell.length_a   1.000
_cell.length_b   1.000
_cell.length_c   1.000
_cell.angle_alpha   90.00
_cell.angle_beta   90.00
_cell.angle_gamma   90.00
#
_symmetry.space_group_name_H-M   'P 1'
#
loop_
_entity.id
_entity.type
_entity.pdbx_description
1 polymer ?
#
loop_
_entity_poly.entity_id
_entity_poly.type
_entity_poly.pdbx_seq_one_letter_code
_entity_poly.pdbx_strand_id
1 'polypeptide(L)'
;MRPGGWAIFAEDLACVFDRDPAARSRIEVLLTYPGLHALLLHRLAHRLWRRGWGFSARWLSFVGRGLTNVDIHPAASIGRRVFIDHGAGVVIGETAEIGDDCTLYHGVTLGGTTWNKGKRHPTLGKGVVVGAGAKILGAIDIGDNARVGANSVVVKAVPAGRTAIGIPARLVGGRTSVGAVGSVGIAIDLDHHMIPDPVGKAIHCLLERIETLESELRAVQGVPASAAAATCIACAAGDLCCQEHGRG
;
A
#
# COMPACT_ATOMS: atom_id res chain seq x y z
N MET A 1 -21.02 -24.96 -3.77
CA MET A 1 -20.40 -25.64 -2.62
C MET A 1 -19.23 -24.79 -2.12
N ARG A 2 -19.10 -24.56 -0.80
CA ARG A 2 -17.90 -23.91 -0.26
C ARG A 2 -16.72 -24.89 -0.41
N PRO A 3 -15.60 -24.51 -1.07
CA PRO A 3 -14.46 -25.41 -1.21
C PRO A 3 -13.99 -25.90 0.16
N GLY A 4 -13.62 -27.18 0.24
CA GLY A 4 -13.02 -27.74 1.45
C GLY A 4 -11.71 -27.03 1.80
N GLY A 5 -11.29 -27.08 3.07
CA GLY A 5 -10.07 -26.40 3.52
C GLY A 5 -8.81 -26.78 2.72
N TRP A 6 -8.77 -28.01 2.20
CA TRP A 6 -7.71 -28.49 1.30
C TRP A 6 -7.70 -27.79 -0.06
N ALA A 7 -8.87 -27.55 -0.65
CA ALA A 7 -8.97 -26.88 -1.94
C ALA A 7 -8.53 -25.41 -1.84
N ILE A 8 -8.89 -24.72 -0.75
CA ILE A 8 -8.41 -23.36 -0.48
C ILE A 8 -6.88 -23.34 -0.34
N PHE A 9 -6.30 -24.31 0.38
CA PHE A 9 -4.86 -24.39 0.53
C PHE A 9 -4.14 -24.67 -0.80
N ALA A 10 -4.68 -25.57 -1.62
CA ALA A 10 -4.14 -25.84 -2.95
C ALA A 10 -4.17 -24.60 -3.86
N GLU A 11 -5.22 -23.78 -3.76
CA GLU A 11 -5.31 -22.50 -4.47
C GLU A 11 -4.31 -21.46 -3.96
N ASP A 12 -4.14 -21.35 -2.64
CA ASP A 12 -3.15 -20.44 -2.05
C ASP A 12 -1.72 -20.85 -2.47
N LEU A 13 -1.42 -22.16 -2.50
CA LEU A 13 -0.14 -22.68 -3.00
C LEU A 13 0.06 -22.40 -4.50
N ALA A 14 -0.95 -22.65 -5.33
CA ALA A 14 -0.88 -22.36 -6.76
C ALA A 14 -0.68 -20.87 -7.03
N CYS A 15 -1.33 -20.00 -6.25
CA CYS A 15 -1.18 -18.55 -6.35
C CYS A 15 0.26 -18.08 -6.13
N VAL A 16 1.04 -18.75 -5.26
CA VAL A 16 2.46 -18.42 -5.07
C VAL A 16 3.26 -18.72 -6.34
N PHE A 17 3.02 -19.87 -6.98
CA PHE A 17 3.70 -20.22 -8.23
C PHE A 17 3.38 -19.26 -9.38
N ASP A 18 2.13 -18.82 -9.48
CA ASP A 18 1.70 -17.96 -10.56
C ASP A 18 2.22 -16.51 -10.41
N ARG A 19 2.56 -16.09 -9.18
CA ARG A 19 2.86 -14.68 -8.86
C ARG A 19 4.30 -14.42 -8.47
N ASP A 20 5.04 -15.42 -8.00
CA ASP A 20 6.43 -15.27 -7.58
C ASP A 20 7.39 -15.94 -8.57
N PRO A 21 8.15 -15.14 -9.35
CA PRO A 21 9.19 -15.67 -10.25
C PRO A 21 10.29 -16.47 -9.53
N ALA A 22 10.47 -16.29 -8.22
CA ALA A 22 11.47 -17.00 -7.43
C ALA A 22 11.02 -18.41 -7.01
N ALA A 23 9.75 -18.76 -7.16
CA ALA A 23 9.20 -20.05 -6.77
C ALA A 23 9.66 -21.18 -7.72
N ARG A 24 10.72 -21.92 -7.35
CA ARG A 24 11.29 -22.98 -8.22
C ARG A 24 10.62 -24.34 -8.07
N SER A 25 10.15 -24.70 -6.87
CA SER A 25 9.54 -26.01 -6.62
C SER A 25 8.47 -25.99 -5.53
N ARG A 26 7.43 -26.83 -5.65
CA ARG A 26 6.31 -26.91 -4.69
C ARG A 26 6.75 -27.24 -3.27
N ILE A 27 7.77 -28.08 -3.14
CA ILE A 27 8.32 -28.49 -1.84
C ILE A 27 9.05 -27.32 -1.19
N GLU A 28 9.86 -26.58 -1.97
CA GLU A 28 10.52 -25.37 -1.50
C GLU A 28 9.49 -24.36 -1.02
N VAL A 29 8.51 -24.00 -1.85
CA VAL A 29 7.46 -23.06 -1.46
C VAL A 29 6.73 -23.50 -0.19
N LEU A 30 6.36 -24.78 -0.12
CA LEU A 30 5.70 -25.33 1.06
C LEU A 30 6.55 -25.26 2.32
N LEU A 31 7.88 -25.29 2.22
CA LEU A 31 8.79 -25.32 3.36
C LEU A 31 9.37 -23.94 3.71
N THR A 32 9.46 -23.01 2.76
CA THR A 32 10.22 -21.77 2.93
C THR A 32 9.41 -20.48 2.78
N TYR A 33 8.11 -20.54 2.44
CA TYR A 33 7.28 -19.34 2.27
C TYR A 33 6.49 -18.99 3.54
N PRO A 34 6.97 -18.01 4.35
CA PRO A 34 6.31 -17.65 5.61
C PRO A 34 4.90 -17.07 5.39
N GLY A 35 4.66 -16.40 4.25
CA GLY A 35 3.34 -15.89 3.90
C GLY A 35 2.29 -16.99 3.74
N LEU A 36 2.67 -18.10 3.09
CA LEU A 36 1.80 -19.27 2.94
C LEU A 36 1.53 -19.94 4.30
N HIS A 37 2.56 -20.10 5.13
CA HIS A 37 2.41 -20.66 6.48
C HIS A 37 1.50 -19.79 7.36
N ALA A 38 1.64 -18.46 7.27
CA ALA A 38 0.81 -17.52 8.01
C ALA A 38 -0.66 -17.64 7.63
N LEU A 39 -0.97 -17.75 6.34
CA LEU A 39 -2.34 -17.95 5.85
C LEU A 39 -2.91 -19.30 6.31
N LEU A 40 -2.13 -20.38 6.25
CA LEU A 40 -2.56 -21.70 6.73
C LEU A 40 -2.92 -21.65 8.23
N LEU A 41 -2.02 -21.12 9.06
CA LEU A 41 -2.22 -21.00 10.51
C LEU A 41 -3.39 -20.08 10.83
N HIS A 42 -3.52 -18.94 10.13
CA HIS A 42 -4.67 -18.05 10.27
C HIS A 42 -5.97 -18.76 9.92
N ARG A 43 -6.06 -19.49 8.81
CA ARG A 43 -7.28 -20.22 8.43
C ARG A 43 -7.66 -21.29 9.46
N LEU A 44 -6.71 -21.87 10.18
CA LEU A 44 -6.98 -22.74 11.32
C LEU A 44 -7.46 -21.95 12.55
N ALA A 45 -6.75 -20.87 12.92
CA ALA A 45 -7.11 -19.98 14.02
C ALA A 45 -8.51 -19.36 13.84
N HIS A 46 -8.83 -18.91 12.63
CA HIS A 46 -10.14 -18.36 12.26
C HIS A 46 -11.25 -19.41 12.40
N ARG A 47 -10.98 -20.68 12.07
CA ARG A 47 -11.93 -21.78 12.31
C ARG A 47 -12.18 -22.03 13.80
N LEU A 48 -11.15 -21.96 14.63
CA LEU A 48 -11.28 -22.05 16.09
C LEU A 48 -12.07 -20.86 16.64
N TRP A 49 -11.75 -19.64 16.17
CA TRP A 49 -12.43 -18.40 16.56
C TRP A 49 -13.93 -18.47 16.28
N ARG A 50 -14.33 -18.88 15.07
CA ARG A 50 -15.74 -19.04 14.70
C ARG A 50 -16.49 -20.13 15.48
N ARG A 51 -15.78 -21.07 16.10
CA ARG A 51 -16.35 -22.11 16.98
C ARG A 51 -16.44 -21.68 18.44
N GLY A 52 -16.07 -20.42 18.75
CA GLY A 52 -16.07 -19.88 20.10
C GLY A 52 -14.81 -20.18 20.92
N TRP A 53 -13.80 -20.83 20.32
CA TRP A 53 -12.56 -21.21 21.02
C TRP A 53 -11.56 -20.05 20.99
N GLY A 54 -11.95 -18.92 21.59
CA GLY A 54 -11.24 -17.64 21.47
C GLY A 54 -9.79 -17.68 21.96
N PHE A 55 -9.54 -18.30 23.12
CA PHE A 55 -8.18 -18.42 23.66
C PHE A 55 -7.26 -19.23 22.73
N SER A 56 -7.72 -20.44 22.32
CA SER A 56 -6.95 -21.31 21.43
C SER A 56 -6.66 -20.66 20.09
N ALA A 57 -7.63 -19.91 19.55
CA ALA A 57 -7.45 -19.14 18.33
C ALA A 57 -6.38 -18.05 18.48
N ARG A 58 -6.41 -17.27 19.57
CA ARG A 58 -5.40 -16.24 19.86
C ARG A 58 -4.02 -16.81 20.08
N TRP A 59 -3.93 -17.92 20.82
CA TRP A 59 -2.67 -18.60 21.08
C TRP A 59 -2.07 -19.14 19.77
N LEU A 60 -2.89 -19.73 18.89
CA LEU A 60 -2.42 -20.19 17.58
C LEU A 60 -1.96 -19.02 16.69
N SER A 61 -2.65 -17.88 16.69
CA SER A 61 -2.17 -16.67 16.02
C SER A 61 -0.84 -16.18 16.59
N PHE A 62 -0.64 -16.24 17.91
CA PHE A 62 0.63 -15.88 18.54
C PHE A 62 1.78 -16.80 18.10
N VAL A 63 1.56 -18.12 18.06
CA VAL A 63 2.54 -19.08 17.53
C VAL A 63 2.83 -18.80 16.06
N GLY A 64 1.80 -18.55 15.24
CA GLY A 64 1.96 -18.20 13.83
C GLY A 64 2.79 -16.94 13.63
N ARG A 65 2.55 -15.89 14.43
CA ARG A 65 3.37 -14.68 14.44
C ARG A 65 4.83 -14.99 14.78
N GLY A 66 5.09 -15.80 15.79
CA GLY A 66 6.45 -16.19 16.18
C GLY A 66 7.22 -16.94 15.09
N LEU A 67 6.54 -17.80 14.33
CA LEU A 67 7.15 -18.61 13.27
C LEU A 67 7.31 -17.86 11.94
N THR A 68 6.39 -16.96 11.61
CA THR A 68 6.29 -16.37 10.26
C THR A 68 6.60 -14.87 10.23
N ASN A 69 6.63 -14.21 11.39
CA ASN A 69 6.71 -12.75 11.52
C ASN A 69 5.55 -11.99 10.84
N VAL A 70 4.42 -12.68 10.62
CA VAL A 70 3.16 -12.13 10.13
C VAL A 70 2.15 -12.17 11.28
N ASP A 71 1.62 -11.02 11.67
CA ASP A 71 0.60 -10.92 12.71
C ASP A 71 -0.80 -10.82 12.09
N ILE A 72 -1.60 -11.88 12.23
CA ILE A 72 -2.97 -11.92 11.72
C ILE A 72 -3.92 -12.24 12.87
N HIS A 73 -4.82 -11.30 13.15
CA HIS A 73 -5.86 -11.54 14.15
C HIS A 73 -6.80 -12.68 13.70
N PRO A 74 -7.19 -13.63 14.58
CA PRO A 74 -8.04 -14.75 14.21
C PRO A 74 -9.40 -14.35 13.62
N ALA A 75 -9.95 -13.20 14.04
CA ALA A 75 -11.24 -12.70 13.59
C ALA A 75 -11.20 -12.03 12.21
N ALA A 76 -10.01 -11.70 11.68
CA ALA A 76 -9.88 -11.09 10.36
C ALA A 76 -10.49 -12.01 9.30
N SER A 77 -11.11 -11.42 8.28
CA SER A 77 -11.69 -12.16 7.17
C SER A 77 -10.77 -12.08 5.96
N ILE A 78 -10.25 -13.22 5.52
CA ILE A 78 -9.32 -13.31 4.40
C ILE A 78 -9.91 -14.19 3.30
N GLY A 79 -10.00 -13.62 2.10
CA GLY A 79 -10.45 -14.27 0.88
C GLY A 79 -9.52 -15.39 0.39
N ARG A 80 -9.69 -15.75 -0.88
CA ARG A 80 -8.95 -16.83 -1.56
C ARG A 80 -7.80 -16.25 -2.36
N ARG A 81 -6.70 -17.02 -2.50
CA ARG A 81 -5.53 -16.64 -3.31
C ARG A 81 -4.98 -15.28 -2.90
N VAL A 82 -5.00 -15.01 -1.60
CA VAL A 82 -4.31 -13.86 -1.02
C VAL A 82 -2.84 -14.22 -0.99
N PHE A 83 -2.01 -13.34 -1.53
CA PHE A 83 -0.57 -13.53 -1.59
C PHE A 83 0.11 -12.58 -0.60
N ILE A 84 0.83 -13.13 0.37
CA ILE A 84 1.65 -12.36 1.31
C ILE A 84 3.10 -12.56 0.91
N ASP A 85 3.67 -11.57 0.22
CA ASP A 85 5.03 -11.63 -0.27
C ASP A 85 6.00 -11.08 0.77
N HIS A 86 7.08 -11.83 1.04
CA HIS A 86 8.09 -11.50 2.05
C HIS A 86 7.50 -11.13 3.43
N GLY A 87 6.43 -11.80 3.90
CA GLY A 87 5.52 -11.37 4.98
C GLY A 87 6.04 -10.82 6.34
N ALA A 88 7.34 -10.71 6.57
CA ALA A 88 7.93 -10.05 7.72
C ALA A 88 7.30 -8.67 8.00
N GLY A 89 6.80 -8.49 9.22
CA GLY A 89 6.23 -7.23 9.68
C GLY A 89 4.85 -6.91 9.10
N VAL A 90 4.19 -7.86 8.43
CA VAL A 90 2.79 -7.70 8.02
C VAL A 90 1.88 -7.80 9.25
N VAL A 91 0.96 -6.84 9.40
CA VAL A 91 0.01 -6.77 10.52
C VAL A 91 -1.41 -6.60 10.01
N ILE A 92 -2.30 -7.53 10.34
CA ILE A 92 -3.70 -7.55 9.92
C ILE A 92 -4.60 -7.59 11.16
N GLY A 93 -5.30 -6.49 11.40
CA GLY A 93 -6.11 -6.32 12.61
C GLY A 93 -7.45 -7.06 12.63
N GLU A 94 -8.11 -7.01 13.79
CA GLU A 94 -9.28 -7.84 14.13
C GLU A 94 -10.44 -7.76 13.15
N THR A 95 -10.81 -6.55 12.72
CA THR A 95 -11.98 -6.30 11.87
C THR A 95 -11.59 -6.05 10.42
N ALA A 96 -10.37 -6.45 10.04
CA ALA A 96 -9.90 -6.33 8.68
C ALA A 96 -10.61 -7.34 7.78
N GLU A 97 -10.95 -6.90 6.57
CA GLU A 97 -11.55 -7.73 5.53
C GLU A 97 -10.66 -7.63 4.30
N ILE A 98 -10.21 -8.77 3.78
CA ILE A 98 -9.34 -8.84 2.60
C ILE A 98 -10.04 -9.69 1.56
N GLY A 99 -10.30 -9.10 0.39
CA GLY A 99 -10.89 -9.77 -0.76
C GLY A 99 -10.02 -10.83 -1.39
N ASP A 100 -10.58 -11.51 -2.39
CA ASP A 100 -9.86 -12.51 -3.17
C ASP A 100 -8.74 -11.86 -3.99
N ASP A 101 -7.70 -12.65 -4.31
CA ASP A 101 -6.63 -12.27 -5.23
C ASP A 101 -5.77 -11.07 -4.80
N CYS A 102 -5.87 -10.60 -3.55
CA CYS A 102 -5.06 -9.51 -3.03
C CYS A 102 -3.58 -9.89 -2.87
N THR A 103 -2.69 -8.90 -3.03
CA THR A 103 -1.26 -9.06 -2.77
C THR A 103 -0.81 -8.05 -1.71
N LEU A 104 -0.19 -8.54 -0.63
CA LEU A 104 0.38 -7.74 0.45
C LEU A 104 1.88 -7.99 0.53
N TYR A 105 2.69 -6.94 0.42
CA TYR A 105 4.13 -7.04 0.63
C TYR A 105 4.50 -6.93 2.11
N HIS A 106 5.77 -7.20 2.41
CA HIS A 106 6.37 -7.05 3.73
C HIS A 106 6.08 -5.69 4.38
N GLY A 107 5.99 -5.66 5.71
CA GLY A 107 5.79 -4.42 6.48
C GLY A 107 4.43 -3.73 6.31
N VAL A 108 3.49 -4.33 5.59
CA VAL A 108 2.14 -3.79 5.41
C VAL A 108 1.35 -3.82 6.72
N THR A 109 0.61 -2.76 7.04
CA THR A 109 -0.28 -2.74 8.21
C THR A 109 -1.71 -2.37 7.82
N LEU A 110 -2.66 -3.23 8.17
CA LEU A 110 -4.10 -2.97 8.13
C LEU A 110 -4.56 -2.68 9.57
N GLY A 111 -4.44 -1.41 9.97
CA GLY A 111 -4.51 -0.98 11.36
C GLY A 111 -5.81 -0.25 11.72
N GLY A 112 -6.11 -0.19 13.01
CA GLY A 112 -7.23 0.56 13.57
C GLY A 112 -6.85 2.00 13.92
N THR A 113 -7.82 2.91 13.87
CA THR A 113 -7.65 4.32 14.31
C THR A 113 -8.42 4.67 15.58
N THR A 114 -9.21 3.73 16.11
CA THR A 114 -10.08 3.95 17.27
C THR A 114 -9.99 2.82 18.29
N TRP A 115 -10.26 3.10 19.55
CA TRP A 115 -10.39 2.11 20.63
C TRP A 115 -11.77 1.43 20.70
N ASN A 116 -12.73 1.89 19.88
CA ASN A 116 -14.07 1.33 19.85
C ASN A 116 -14.06 -0.11 19.32
N LYS A 117 -14.85 -1.00 19.91
CA LYS A 117 -14.89 -2.44 19.55
C LYS A 117 -15.43 -2.73 18.14
N GLY A 118 -16.10 -1.78 17.50
CA GLY A 118 -16.70 -1.95 16.17
C GLY A 118 -15.71 -2.08 15.01
N LYS A 119 -16.24 -2.00 13.79
CA LYS A 119 -15.44 -1.93 12.55
C LYS A 119 -14.48 -0.74 12.65
N ARG A 120 -13.18 -1.03 12.55
CA ARG A 120 -12.11 -0.04 12.74
C ARG A 120 -10.87 -0.30 11.89
N HIS A 121 -10.79 -1.48 11.27
CA HIS A 121 -9.72 -1.84 10.35
C HIS A 121 -10.23 -1.78 8.90
N PRO A 122 -9.32 -1.73 7.91
CA PRO A 122 -9.69 -1.56 6.51
C PRO A 122 -10.46 -2.75 5.91
N THR A 123 -11.14 -2.46 4.80
CA THR A 123 -11.71 -3.45 3.89
C THR A 123 -11.02 -3.33 2.54
N LEU A 124 -10.41 -4.40 2.06
CA LEU A 124 -9.76 -4.48 0.76
C LEU A 124 -10.67 -5.27 -0.18
N GLY A 125 -11.00 -4.67 -1.32
CA GLY A 125 -11.70 -5.31 -2.42
C GLY A 125 -10.86 -6.39 -3.11
N LYS A 126 -11.40 -6.99 -4.17
CA LYS A 126 -10.72 -8.04 -4.94
C LYS A 126 -9.50 -7.48 -5.67
N GLY A 127 -8.39 -8.22 -5.68
CA GLY A 127 -7.22 -7.91 -6.52
C GLY A 127 -6.45 -6.67 -6.08
N VAL A 128 -6.65 -6.19 -4.85
CA VAL A 128 -5.92 -5.05 -4.32
C VAL A 128 -4.44 -5.41 -4.13
N VAL A 129 -3.55 -4.51 -4.56
CA VAL A 129 -2.10 -4.65 -4.36
C VAL A 129 -1.64 -3.59 -3.37
N VAL A 130 -1.01 -4.02 -2.28
CA VAL A 130 -0.50 -3.14 -1.23
C VAL A 130 1.01 -3.26 -1.15
N GLY A 131 1.69 -2.21 -1.60
CA GLY A 131 3.15 -2.12 -1.66
C GLY A 131 3.84 -2.21 -0.29
N ALA A 132 5.13 -2.54 -0.32
CA ALA A 132 5.93 -2.77 0.86
C ALA A 132 5.88 -1.61 1.86
N GLY A 133 5.73 -1.91 3.15
CA GLY A 133 5.73 -0.92 4.21
C GLY A 133 4.49 -0.02 4.28
N ALA A 134 3.49 -0.17 3.41
CA ALA A 134 2.31 0.69 3.42
C ALA A 134 1.45 0.51 4.68
N LYS A 135 0.81 1.59 5.13
CA LYS A 135 -0.06 1.63 6.31
C LYS A 135 -1.45 2.07 5.89
N ILE A 136 -2.44 1.20 6.02
CA ILE A 136 -3.85 1.49 5.73
C ILE A 136 -4.57 1.51 7.08
N LEU A 137 -5.06 2.68 7.48
CA LEU A 137 -5.51 2.94 8.84
C LEU A 137 -6.97 3.37 8.88
N GLY A 138 -7.76 2.66 9.68
CA GLY A 138 -9.16 2.97 9.94
C GLY A 138 -10.14 2.07 9.18
N ALA A 139 -11.43 2.24 9.47
CA ALA A 139 -12.52 1.58 8.76
C ALA A 139 -12.75 2.25 7.39
N ILE A 140 -11.81 2.05 6.48
CA ILE A 140 -11.85 2.60 5.12
C ILE A 140 -11.85 1.48 4.09
N ASP A 141 -12.51 1.76 2.97
CA ASP A 141 -12.62 0.82 1.85
C ASP A 141 -11.57 1.12 0.78
N ILE A 142 -10.90 0.06 0.34
CA ILE A 142 -9.96 0.07 -0.78
C ILE A 142 -10.62 -0.74 -1.89
N GLY A 143 -11.09 -0.07 -2.93
CA GLY A 143 -11.91 -0.68 -3.98
C GLY A 143 -11.14 -1.72 -4.81
N ASP A 144 -11.90 -2.53 -5.56
CA ASP A 144 -11.34 -3.61 -6.38
C ASP A 144 -10.22 -3.13 -7.31
N ASN A 145 -9.15 -3.92 -7.41
CA ASN A 145 -7.96 -3.67 -8.23
C ASN A 145 -7.29 -2.32 -7.95
N ALA A 146 -7.58 -1.68 -6.82
CA ALA A 146 -6.84 -0.51 -6.37
C ALA A 146 -5.42 -0.89 -5.97
N ARG A 147 -4.52 0.09 -6.04
CA ARG A 147 -3.10 -0.09 -5.73
C ARG A 147 -2.69 0.92 -4.66
N VAL A 148 -1.93 0.46 -3.68
CA VAL A 148 -1.33 1.31 -2.66
C VAL A 148 0.18 1.25 -2.82
N GLY A 149 0.81 2.41 -3.00
CA GLY A 149 2.25 2.51 -3.17
C GLY A 149 3.01 2.09 -1.91
N ALA A 150 4.26 1.66 -2.08
CA ALA A 150 5.17 1.39 -0.98
C ALA A 150 5.27 2.59 -0.02
N ASN A 151 5.41 2.31 1.29
CA ASN A 151 5.51 3.28 2.39
C ASN A 151 4.39 4.34 2.44
N SER A 152 3.28 4.13 1.74
CA SER A 152 2.18 5.09 1.72
C SER A 152 1.32 4.96 2.97
N VAL A 153 0.77 6.07 3.46
CA VAL A 153 -0.12 6.10 4.64
C VAL A 153 -1.53 6.48 4.19
N VAL A 154 -2.38 5.48 4.03
CA VAL A 154 -3.75 5.61 3.53
C VAL A 154 -4.71 5.76 4.70
N VAL A 155 -5.35 6.92 4.77
CA VAL A 155 -6.33 7.31 5.83
C VAL A 155 -7.71 7.68 5.26
N LYS A 156 -7.90 7.49 3.94
CA LYS A 156 -9.15 7.77 3.22
C LYS A 156 -9.41 6.63 2.24
N ALA A 157 -10.68 6.41 1.91
CA ALA A 157 -11.09 5.39 0.95
C ALA A 157 -10.42 5.61 -0.42
N VAL A 158 -10.09 4.50 -1.09
CA VAL A 158 -9.47 4.49 -2.42
C VAL A 158 -10.46 3.86 -3.40
N PRO A 159 -10.91 4.58 -4.45
CA PRO A 159 -11.83 3.99 -5.42
C PRO A 159 -11.21 2.82 -6.20
N ALA A 160 -12.06 1.96 -6.74
CA ALA A 160 -11.64 0.81 -7.55
C ALA A 160 -10.76 1.23 -8.74
N GLY A 161 -9.70 0.46 -9.01
CA GLY A 161 -8.76 0.70 -10.11
C GLY A 161 -7.96 2.00 -10.00
N ARG A 162 -7.87 2.60 -8.81
CA ARG A 162 -7.07 3.79 -8.55
C ARG A 162 -5.81 3.45 -7.78
N THR A 163 -4.78 4.28 -7.95
CA THR A 163 -3.53 4.19 -7.20
C THR A 163 -3.48 5.28 -6.13
N ALA A 164 -3.16 4.91 -4.89
CA ALA A 164 -2.98 5.82 -3.76
C ALA A 164 -1.54 5.75 -3.25
N ILE A 165 -0.85 6.90 -3.18
CA ILE A 165 0.57 6.96 -2.79
C ILE A 165 0.89 8.15 -1.87
N GLY A 166 1.96 8.05 -1.10
CA GLY A 166 2.51 9.14 -0.28
C GLY A 166 1.99 9.17 1.16
N ILE A 167 2.40 10.19 1.91
CA ILE A 167 2.12 10.35 3.35
C ILE A 167 1.61 11.79 3.62
N PRO A 168 0.33 11.99 3.97
CA PRO A 168 -0.78 11.05 3.81
C PRO A 168 -1.09 10.80 2.33
N ALA A 169 -1.60 9.61 2.00
CA ALA A 169 -1.76 9.17 0.63
C ALA A 169 -2.68 10.09 -0.20
N ARG A 170 -2.35 10.24 -1.47
CA ARG A 170 -3.11 10.97 -2.50
C ARG A 170 -3.36 10.04 -3.67
N LEU A 171 -4.50 10.23 -4.33
CA LEU A 171 -4.83 9.47 -5.53
C LEU A 171 -4.02 10.03 -6.70
N VAL A 172 -3.39 9.13 -7.46
CA VAL A 172 -2.52 9.49 -8.58
C VAL A 172 -2.94 8.73 -9.84
N GLY A 173 -2.81 9.38 -11.00
CA GLY A 173 -3.14 8.83 -12.32
C GLY A 173 -4.64 8.82 -12.68
N GLY A 174 -4.96 8.69 -13.97
CA GLY A 174 -6.30 8.30 -14.45
C GLY A 174 -6.61 6.84 -14.07
N ARG A 175 -7.82 6.34 -14.40
CA ARG A 175 -8.12 4.89 -14.28
C ARG A 175 -6.94 4.14 -14.91
N THR A 176 -6.23 3.31 -14.14
CA THR A 176 -5.14 2.53 -14.72
C THR A 176 -5.76 1.71 -15.85
N SER A 177 -5.35 1.99 -17.09
CA SER A 177 -5.52 1.04 -18.18
C SER A 177 -4.83 -0.22 -17.68
N VAL A 178 -5.64 -1.25 -17.43
CA VAL A 178 -5.19 -2.62 -17.20
C VAL A 178 -4.13 -2.88 -18.26
N GLY A 179 -2.85 -2.91 -17.85
CA GLY A 179 -1.76 -3.32 -18.71
C GLY A 179 -2.17 -4.64 -19.35
N ALA A 180 -2.03 -4.70 -20.67
CA ALA A 180 -2.57 -5.71 -21.56
C ALA A 180 -2.74 -7.09 -20.89
N VAL A 181 -3.97 -7.61 -21.00
CA VAL A 181 -4.32 -8.98 -20.64
C VAL A 181 -3.50 -9.93 -21.53
N GLY A 182 -2.31 -10.29 -21.03
CA GLY A 182 -1.63 -11.52 -21.40
C GLY A 182 -2.38 -12.68 -20.73
N SER A 183 -2.71 -13.68 -21.52
CA SER A 183 -3.32 -14.93 -21.09
C SER A 183 -2.66 -15.50 -19.82
N VAL A 184 -3.46 -15.68 -18.76
CA VAL A 184 -3.12 -16.36 -17.50
C VAL A 184 -2.05 -15.65 -16.65
N GLY A 185 -2.50 -14.75 -15.78
CA GLY A 185 -1.66 -14.15 -14.72
C GLY A 185 -1.94 -12.67 -14.55
N ILE A 186 -2.35 -12.26 -13.35
CA ILE A 186 -2.44 -10.85 -12.97
C ILE A 186 -1.00 -10.33 -12.93
N ALA A 187 -0.54 -9.64 -13.97
CA ALA A 187 0.78 -9.02 -14.00
C ALA A 187 0.86 -8.01 -12.85
N ILE A 188 1.66 -8.32 -11.83
CA ILE A 188 1.94 -7.42 -10.72
C ILE A 188 2.83 -6.31 -11.26
N ASP A 189 2.31 -5.09 -11.25
CA ASP A 189 3.06 -3.90 -11.64
C ASP A 189 4.01 -3.53 -10.50
N LEU A 190 5.30 -3.84 -10.69
CA LEU A 190 6.38 -3.60 -9.75
C LEU A 190 7.07 -2.24 -9.99
N ASP A 191 6.61 -1.44 -10.96
CA ASP A 191 7.28 -0.20 -11.39
C ASP A 191 6.99 0.98 -10.45
N HIS A 192 7.32 0.79 -9.17
CA HIS A 192 7.18 1.81 -8.12
C HIS A 192 7.95 3.10 -8.44
N HIS A 193 9.02 2.98 -9.24
CA HIS A 193 9.84 4.11 -9.68
C HIS A 193 9.14 5.00 -10.73
N MET A 194 8.09 4.51 -11.39
CA MET A 194 7.31 5.25 -12.41
C MET A 194 6.06 5.92 -11.82
N ILE A 195 5.87 5.82 -10.50
CA ILE A 195 4.75 6.43 -9.82
C ILE A 195 4.91 7.97 -9.84
N PRO A 196 3.89 8.74 -10.27
CA PRO A 196 4.00 10.19 -10.34
C PRO A 196 4.18 10.81 -8.94
N ASP A 197 5.05 11.82 -8.82
CA ASP A 197 5.25 12.56 -7.56
C ASP A 197 4.21 13.70 -7.41
N PRO A 198 3.16 13.53 -6.59
CA PRO A 198 2.15 14.57 -6.38
C PRO A 198 2.69 15.78 -5.63
N VAL A 199 3.73 15.61 -4.80
CA VAL A 199 4.32 16.71 -4.02
C VAL A 199 5.18 17.56 -4.95
N GLY A 200 6.09 16.95 -5.72
CA GLY A 200 6.87 17.63 -6.75
C GLY A 200 5.99 18.38 -7.76
N LYS A 201 4.89 17.76 -8.21
CA LYS A 201 3.92 18.43 -9.10
C LYS A 201 3.25 19.64 -8.43
N ALA A 202 2.85 19.52 -7.16
CA ALA A 202 2.24 20.62 -6.43
C ALA A 202 3.23 21.78 -6.23
N ILE A 203 4.49 21.49 -5.89
CA ILE A 203 5.56 22.48 -5.76
C ILE A 203 5.78 23.18 -7.10
N HIS A 204 5.86 22.43 -8.20
CA HIS A 204 6.01 23.02 -9.54
C HIS A 204 4.86 23.99 -9.88
N CYS A 205 3.61 23.60 -9.63
CA CYS A 205 2.46 24.47 -9.86
C CYS A 205 2.49 25.73 -8.96
N LEU A 206 2.99 25.62 -7.73
CA LEU A 206 3.16 26.78 -6.85
C LEU A 206 4.25 27.73 -7.35
N LEU A 207 5.38 27.20 -7.82
CA LEU A 207 6.48 28.01 -8.38
C LEU A 207 6.03 28.76 -9.64
N GLU A 208 5.33 28.08 -10.55
CA GLU A 208 4.75 28.71 -11.75
C GLU A 208 3.75 29.83 -11.40
N ARG A 209 2.96 29.62 -10.34
CA ARG A 209 2.03 30.65 -9.85
C ARG A 209 2.76 31.85 -9.22
N ILE A 210 3.85 31.61 -8.49
CA ILE A 210 4.70 32.67 -7.93
C ILE A 210 5.32 33.49 -9.06
N GLU A 211 5.88 32.85 -10.08
CA GLU A 211 6.45 33.55 -11.25
C GLU A 211 5.40 34.42 -11.95
N THR A 212 4.18 33.90 -12.12
CA THR A 212 3.05 34.67 -12.69
C THR A 212 2.75 35.91 -11.82
N LEU A 213 2.64 35.75 -10.51
CA LEU A 213 2.33 36.84 -9.58
C LEU A 213 3.45 37.88 -9.52
N GLU A 214 4.72 37.47 -9.54
CA GLU A 214 5.85 38.38 -9.60
C GLU A 214 5.85 39.20 -10.90
N SER A 215 5.48 38.58 -12.03
CA SER A 215 5.37 39.28 -13.32
C SER A 215 4.25 40.34 -13.31
N GLU A 216 3.08 40.01 -12.74
CA GLU A 216 1.95 40.95 -12.59
C GLU A 216 2.32 42.11 -11.65
N LEU A 217 2.99 41.83 -10.53
CA LEU A 217 3.43 42.85 -9.58
C LEU A 217 4.41 43.83 -10.21
N ARG A 218 5.38 43.33 -11.01
CA ARG A 218 6.34 44.16 -11.75
C ARG A 218 5.64 45.10 -12.73
N ALA A 219 4.61 44.61 -13.43
CA ALA A 219 3.82 45.42 -14.35
C ALA A 219 3.08 46.56 -13.63
N VAL A 220 2.54 46.30 -12.43
CA VAL A 220 1.85 47.32 -11.61
C VAL A 220 2.83 48.33 -11.00
N GLN A 221 4.01 47.90 -10.58
CA GLN A 221 5.00 48.77 -9.94
C GLN A 221 5.81 49.63 -10.92
N GLY A 222 5.66 49.42 -12.24
CA GLY A 222 6.39 50.18 -13.26
C GLY A 222 7.91 49.95 -13.25
N VAL A 223 8.37 48.86 -12.63
CA VAL A 223 9.79 48.51 -12.57
C VAL A 223 10.20 47.85 -13.89
N PRO A 224 11.21 48.37 -14.62
CA PRO A 224 11.64 47.78 -15.88
C PRO A 224 12.24 46.37 -15.65
N ALA A 225 11.99 45.46 -16.59
CA ALA A 225 12.38 44.05 -16.52
C ALA A 225 13.90 43.80 -16.30
N SER A 226 14.75 44.81 -16.49
CA SER A 226 16.20 44.72 -16.40
C SER A 226 16.79 44.87 -14.98
N ALA A 227 15.98 45.17 -13.96
CA ALA A 227 16.51 45.49 -12.61
C ALA A 227 16.60 44.31 -11.63
N ALA A 228 16.11 43.11 -11.99
CA ALA A 228 16.00 42.00 -11.02
C ALA A 228 16.29 40.63 -11.64
N ALA A 229 17.40 40.48 -12.37
CA ALA A 229 17.95 39.16 -12.65
C ALA A 229 18.69 38.60 -11.41
N ALA A 230 17.98 38.48 -10.29
CA ALA A 230 18.38 37.56 -9.24
C ALA A 230 17.77 36.19 -9.56
N THR A 231 18.22 35.60 -10.67
CA THR A 231 18.04 34.16 -10.89
C THR A 231 18.64 33.44 -9.69
N CYS A 232 17.83 32.72 -8.92
CA CYS A 232 18.37 31.88 -7.86
C CYS A 232 19.10 30.69 -8.51
N ILE A 233 20.39 30.88 -8.80
CA ILE A 233 21.24 29.90 -9.51
C ILE A 233 21.58 28.70 -8.61
N ALA A 234 21.42 28.82 -7.28
CA ALA A 234 21.62 27.74 -6.33
C ALA A 234 20.60 27.82 -5.18
N CYS A 235 19.71 26.84 -5.08
CA CYS A 235 18.83 26.64 -3.94
C CYS A 235 19.38 25.45 -3.13
N ALA A 236 20.33 25.73 -2.23
CA ALA A 236 20.76 24.75 -1.22
C ALA A 236 19.76 24.80 -0.07
N ALA A 237 19.35 23.63 0.44
CA ALA A 237 18.28 23.45 1.44
C ALA A 237 18.50 24.14 2.82
N GLY A 238 19.46 25.06 2.94
CA GLY A 238 19.73 25.85 4.14
C GLY A 238 19.71 27.37 3.95
N ASP A 239 19.78 27.88 2.72
CA ASP A 239 19.87 29.34 2.48
C ASP A 239 18.62 29.84 1.76
N LEU A 240 17.90 30.76 2.40
CA LEU A 240 16.86 31.54 1.76
C LEU A 240 17.50 32.33 0.60
N CYS A 241 16.97 32.17 -0.61
CA CYS A 241 17.32 32.92 -1.82
C CYS A 241 17.15 34.43 -1.60
N CYS A 242 18.08 35.09 -0.90
CA CYS A 242 18.23 36.54 -0.77
C CYS A 242 19.53 36.82 0.02
N GLN A 243 20.70 36.66 -0.59
CA GLN A 243 21.83 37.49 -0.21
C GLN A 243 22.16 38.42 -1.37
N GLU A 244 21.63 39.64 -1.30
CA GLU A 244 22.16 40.76 -2.05
C GLU A 244 23.63 40.94 -1.65
N HIS A 245 24.56 40.49 -2.49
CA HIS A 245 25.93 41.00 -2.42
C HIS A 245 25.94 42.38 -3.07
N GLY A 246 25.58 43.37 -2.26
CA GLY A 246 25.83 44.78 -2.52
C GLY A 246 27.33 45.04 -2.69
N ARG A 247 27.64 45.89 -3.67
CA ARG A 247 28.97 46.38 -4.03
C ARG A 247 29.79 46.86 -2.82
N GLY A 248 31.05 46.45 -2.77
CA GLY A 248 32.12 46.99 -1.93
C GLY A 248 33.46 46.43 -2.40
#